data_AF-A0A3M0SP36-F1
#
_entry.id   AF-A0A3M0SP36-F1
#
_cell.length_a   1.000
_cell.length_b   1.000
_cell.length_c   1.000
_cell.angle_alpha   90.00
_cell.angle_beta   90.00
_cell.angle_gamma   90.00
#
_symmetry.space_group_name_H-M   'P 1'
#
loop_
_entity.id
_entity.type
_entity.pdbx_description
1 polymer ?
#
loop_
_entity_poly.entity_id
_entity_poly.type
_entity_poly.pdbx_seq_one_letter_code
_entity_poly.pdbx_strand_id
1 'polypeptide(L)' 'MTNIEKGKCEELCNEALTEIQKANEYFKKNDEVNHDCSLATADLRWGDRKTGYAEGIYQTLVSLGYESEDMKKLSKLI' A
#
# COMPACT_ATOMS: atom_id res chain seq x y z
N MET A 1 -21.46 -2.53 -10.82
CA MET A 1 -21.05 -2.89 -9.45
C MET A 1 -22.23 -2.64 -8.51
N THR A 2 -22.62 -3.62 -7.71
CA THR A 2 -23.65 -3.48 -6.67
C THR A 2 -23.12 -2.67 -5.50
N ASN A 3 -24.02 -2.19 -4.62
CA ASN A 3 -23.60 -1.44 -3.42
C ASN A 3 -22.68 -2.28 -2.51
N ILE A 4 -22.91 -3.59 -2.42
CA ILE A 4 -22.09 -4.51 -1.63
C ILE A 4 -20.69 -4.65 -2.24
N GLU A 5 -20.63 -4.85 -3.57
CA GLU A 5 -19.34 -4.95 -4.28
C GLU A 5 -18.55 -3.64 -4.16
N LYS A 6 -19.23 -2.49 -4.27
CA LYS A 6 -18.59 -1.17 -4.12
C LYS A 6 -18.03 -0.99 -2.71
N GLY A 7 -18.77 -1.40 -1.68
CA GLY A 7 -18.29 -1.35 -0.29
C GLY A 7 -17.03 -2.20 -0.08
N LYS A 8 -16.98 -3.41 -0.65
CA LYS A 8 -15.76 -4.25 -0.59
C LYS A 8 -14.57 -3.62 -1.30
N CYS A 9 -14.80 -2.97 -2.44
CA CYS A 9 -13.75 -2.26 -3.16
C CYS A 9 -13.19 -1.07 -2.34
N GLU A 10 -14.06 -0.37 -1.63
CA GLU A 10 -13.69 0.72 -0.73
C GLU A 10 -12.88 0.23 0.47
N GLU A 11 -13.30 -0.88 1.10
CA GLU A 11 -12.53 -1.54 2.17
C GLU A 11 -11.13 -1.93 1.70
N LEU A 12 -11.02 -2.57 0.53
CA LEU A 12 -9.72 -2.93 -0.07
C LEU A 12 -8.86 -1.69 -0.37
N CYS A 13 -9.45 -0.63 -0.91
CA CYS A 13 -8.73 0.62 -1.17
C CYS A 13 -8.15 1.23 0.10
N ASN A 14 -8.93 1.21 1.20
CA ASN A 14 -8.48 1.69 2.50
C ASN A 14 -7.38 0.81 3.10
N GLU A 15 -7.47 -0.51 2.91
CA GLU A 15 -6.42 -1.45 3.30
C GLU A 15 -5.10 -1.17 2.58
N ALA A 16 -5.15 -0.97 1.26
CA ALA A 16 -3.96 -0.64 0.46
C ALA A 16 -3.32 0.69 0.88
N LEU A 17 -4.12 1.72 1.17
CA LEU A 17 -3.63 2.99 1.72
C LEU A 17 -2.96 2.81 3.09
N THR A 18 -3.49 1.92 3.93
CA THR A 18 -2.89 1.62 5.23
C THR A 18 -1.55 0.90 5.06
N GLU A 19 -1.46 -0.05 4.13
CA GLU A 19 -0.22 -0.79 3.89
C GLU A 19 0.87 0.07 3.26
N ILE A 20 0.54 0.98 2.32
CA ILE A 20 1.54 1.90 1.75
C ILE A 20 2.06 2.90 2.79
N GLN A 21 1.22 3.35 3.73
CA GLN A 21 1.65 4.19 4.85
C GLN A 21 2.63 3.44 5.76
N LYS A 22 2.33 2.19 6.12
CA LYS A 22 3.26 1.34 6.88
C LYS A 22 4.56 1.09 6.11
N ALA A 23 4.51 0.90 4.80
CA ALA A 23 5.71 0.74 3.98
C ALA A 23 6.65 1.95 4.12
N ASN A 24 6.08 3.17 4.03
CA ASN A 24 6.82 4.41 4.22
C ASN A 24 7.44 4.53 5.61
N GLU A 25 6.80 4.01 6.66
CA GLU A 25 7.38 3.97 8.00
C GLU A 25 8.63 3.07 8.06
N TYR A 26 8.61 1.90 7.41
CA TYR A 26 9.78 1.02 7.33
C TYR A 26 10.94 1.67 6.58
N PHE A 27 10.66 2.32 5.45
CA PHE A 27 11.69 3.01 4.66
C PHE A 27 12.29 4.18 5.45
N LYS A 28 11.44 5.02 6.05
CA LYS A 28 11.88 6.16 6.85
C LYS A 28 12.75 5.73 8.05
N LYS A 29 12.34 4.66 8.75
CA LYS A 29 13.10 4.12 9.88
C LYS A 29 14.50 3.64 9.47
N ASN A 30 14.63 3.11 8.25
CA ASN A 30 15.91 2.70 7.71
C ASN A 30 16.80 3.90 7.32
N ASP A 31 16.21 4.98 6.78
CA ASP A 31 16.96 6.19 6.38
C ASP A 31 17.48 6.99 7.59
N GLU A 32 16.76 6.99 8.71
CA GLU A 32 17.10 7.81 9.89
C GLU A 32 18.16 7.17 10.82
N VAL A 33 18.47 5.89 10.65
CA VAL A 33 19.28 5.13 11.61
C VAL A 33 20.41 4.41 10.89
N ASN A 34 21.64 4.55 11.40
CA ASN A 34 22.76 3.67 11.05
C ASN A 34 22.46 2.25 11.59
N HIS A 35 21.57 1.54 10.92
CA HIS A 35 21.16 0.19 11.30
C HIS A 35 22.29 -0.79 11.05
N ASP A 36 22.35 -1.84 11.88
CA ASP A 36 22.99 -3.09 11.48
C ASP A 36 22.44 -3.49 10.10
N CYS A 37 23.32 -3.79 9.16
CA CYS A 37 22.98 -4.09 7.77
C CYS A 37 21.90 -5.19 7.66
N SER A 38 21.89 -6.14 8.61
CA SER A 38 20.88 -7.20 8.68
C SER A 38 19.47 -6.69 9.03
N LEU A 39 19.36 -5.75 9.98
CA LEU A 39 18.09 -5.11 10.36
C LEU A 39 17.59 -4.15 9.27
N ALA A 40 18.49 -3.39 8.67
CA ALA A 40 18.20 -2.53 7.53
C ALA A 40 17.58 -3.32 6.37
N THR A 41 18.19 -4.46 6.01
CA THR A 41 17.71 -5.33 4.93
C THR A 41 16.33 -5.92 5.24
N ALA A 42 16.05 -6.25 6.50
CA ALA A 42 14.76 -6.77 6.91
C ALA A 42 13.65 -5.71 6.84
N ASP A 43 13.91 -4.49 7.33
CA ASP A 43 12.95 -3.38 7.29
C ASP A 43 12.64 -2.98 5.84
N LEU A 44 13.66 -2.89 4.97
CA LEU A 44 13.46 -2.65 3.53
C LEU A 44 12.56 -3.71 2.88
N ARG A 45 12.81 -5.00 3.14
CA ARG A 45 11.96 -6.09 2.62
C ARG A 45 10.52 -6.02 3.12
N TRP A 46 10.30 -5.59 4.36
CA TRP A 46 8.95 -5.37 4.88
C TRP A 46 8.26 -4.21 4.16
N GLY A 47 8.99 -3.12 3.90
CA GLY A 47 8.52 -2.01 3.07
C GLY A 47 8.11 -2.49 1.68
N ASP A 48 9.01 -3.16 0.95
CA ASP A 48 8.76 -3.67 -0.40
C ASP A 48 7.53 -4.58 -0.47
N ARG A 49 7.39 -5.50 0.50
CA ARG A 49 6.25 -6.41 0.55
C ARG A 49 4.92 -5.65 0.69
N LYS A 50 4.90 -4.61 1.52
CA LYS A 50 3.70 -3.80 1.75
C LYS A 50 3.35 -2.95 0.54
N THR A 51 4.35 -2.36 -0.10
CA THR A 51 4.18 -1.65 -1.37
C THR A 51 3.60 -2.57 -2.44
N GLY A 52 4.18 -3.76 -2.64
CA GLY A 52 3.68 -4.72 -3.62
C GLY A 52 2.26 -5.23 -3.32
N TYR A 53 1.88 -5.34 -2.05
CA TYR A 53 0.51 -5.68 -1.67
C TYR A 53 -0.48 -4.57 -2.02
N ALA A 54 -0.14 -3.31 -1.72
CA ALA A 54 -0.94 -2.15 -2.08
C ALA A 54 -1.07 -1.99 -3.61
N GLU A 55 0.00 -2.22 -4.36
CA GLU A 55 0.02 -2.27 -5.83
C GLU A 55 -0.92 -3.33 -6.38
N GLY A 56 -0.89 -4.54 -5.84
CA GLY A 56 -1.76 -5.64 -6.26
C GLY A 56 -3.24 -5.31 -6.05
N ILE A 57 -3.59 -4.70 -4.91
CA ILE A 57 -4.95 -4.22 -4.67
C ILE A 57 -5.31 -3.12 -5.68
N TYR A 58 -4.45 -2.12 -5.87
CA TYR A 58 -4.71 -1.03 -6.82
C TYR A 58 -4.98 -1.57 -8.23
N GLN A 59 -4.13 -2.46 -8.75
CA GLN A 59 -4.31 -3.08 -10.06
C GLN A 59 -5.61 -3.90 -10.15
N THR A 60 -5.97 -4.60 -9.07
CA THR A 60 -7.24 -5.34 -8.99
C THR A 60 -8.44 -4.40 -9.07
N LEU A 61 -8.41 -3.30 -8.31
CA LEU A 61 -9.48 -2.28 -8.32
C LEU A 61 -9.60 -1.59 -9.68
N VAL A 62 -8.48 -1.29 -10.34
CA VAL A 62 -8.46 -0.77 -11.73
C VAL A 62 -9.13 -1.77 -12.68
N SER A 63 -8.78 -3.05 -12.56
CA SER A 63 -9.34 -4.11 -13.42
C SER A 63 -10.84 -4.31 -13.21
N LEU A 64 -11.34 -4.01 -12.02
CA LEU A 64 -12.78 -4.02 -11.69
C LEU A 64 -13.52 -2.75 -12.12
N GLY A 65 -12.81 -1.73 -12.62
CA GLY A 65 -13.37 -0.42 -12.97
C GLY A 65 -13.90 0.35 -11.75
N TYR A 66 -13.34 0.08 -10.56
CA TYR A 66 -13.65 0.86 -9.37
C TYR A 66 -12.92 2.21 -9.46
N GLU A 67 -13.60 3.29 -9.06
CA GLU A 67 -13.02 4.63 -8.98
C GLU A 67 -13.50 5.33 -7.70
N SER A 68 -12.57 5.94 -6.99
CA SER A 68 -12.84 6.77 -5.80
C SER A 68 -11.76 7.82 -5.61
N GLU A 69 -12.02 8.83 -4.78
CA GLU A 69 -10.99 9.82 -4.40
C GLU A 69 -9.82 9.17 -3.65
N ASP A 70 -10.10 8.17 -2.82
CA ASP A 70 -9.06 7.43 -2.11
C ASP A 70 -8.19 6.59 -3.06
N MET A 71 -8.77 6.09 -4.14
CA MET A 71 -8.01 5.41 -5.18
C MET A 71 -7.08 6.38 -5.93
N LYS A 72 -7.51 7.64 -6.15
CA LYS A 72 -6.64 8.69 -6.69
C LYS A 72 -5.53 9.10 -5.73
N LYS A 73 -5.76 9.00 -4.42
CA LYS A 73 -4.69 9.19 -3.41
C LYS A 73 -3.71 8.03 -3.47
N LEU A 74 -4.24 6.80 -3.51
CA LEU A 74 -3.44 5.58 -3.58
C LEU A 74 -2.53 5.58 -4.81
N SER A 75 -3.04 5.97 -5.99
CA SER A 75 -2.25 6.06 -7.22
C SER A 75 -1.16 7.14 -7.22
N LYS A 76 -1.11 8.02 -6.22
CA LYS A 76 -0.04 9.01 -6.03
C LYS A 76 1.01 8.53 -5.03
N LEU A 77 0.67 7.52 -4.24
CA LEU A 77 1.52 6.94 -3.19
C LEU A 77 2.26 5.69 -3.69
N ILE A 78 1.71 5.05 -4.71
CA ILE A 78 2.32 4.00 -5.52
C ILE A 78 3.01 4.67 -6.71
#